data_AF-A0A369NZ20-F1
#
_entry.id   AF-A0A369NZ20-F1
#
_cell.length_a   1.000
_cell.length_b   1.000
_cell.length_c   1.000
_cell.angle_alpha   90.00
_cell.angle_beta   90.00
_cell.angle_gamma   90.00
#
_symmetry.space_group_name_H-M   'P 1'
#
loop_
_entity.id
_entity.type
_entity.pdbx_description
1 polymer ?
#
loop_
_entity_poly.entity_id
_entity_poly.type
_entity_poly.pdbx_seq_one_letter_code
_entity_poly.pdbx_strand_id
1 'polypeptide(L)'
;MGSQSANVPSQRLRLFIFAWPHYLKRDATAVCARNEPRISCVIVAVVSTVLEDMAESGEEAPTPLASRTYSGKFALRIPPEKHRELAIEAAEQHVSLNQLVVSRL
;
A
#
# COMPACT_ATOMS: atom_id res chain seq x y z
N MET A 1 35.21 6.07 -36.06
CA MET A 1 33.80 5.86 -36.47
C MET A 1 33.38 4.45 -36.10
N GLY A 2 32.18 4.32 -35.53
CA GLY A 2 31.37 3.10 -35.50
C GLY A 2 31.73 2.10 -34.40
N SER A 3 31.13 2.14 -33.21
CA SER A 3 29.75 1.73 -32.86
C SER A 3 29.54 0.20 -32.79
N GLN A 4 29.44 -0.28 -31.55
CA GLN A 4 28.44 -1.19 -30.98
C GLN A 4 28.01 -2.44 -31.77
N SER A 5 28.09 -3.61 -31.12
CA SER A 5 26.93 -4.45 -30.75
C SER A 5 27.44 -5.67 -29.95
N ALA A 6 27.34 -5.63 -28.63
CA ALA A 6 26.29 -6.29 -27.85
C ALA A 6 26.36 -7.82 -27.88
N ASN A 7 26.95 -8.39 -26.82
CA ASN A 7 26.59 -9.72 -26.35
C ASN A 7 26.54 -9.68 -24.82
N VAL A 8 25.33 -9.54 -24.28
CA VAL A 8 25.05 -9.56 -22.83
C VAL A 8 24.30 -10.85 -22.53
N PRO A 9 24.93 -11.87 -21.93
CA PRO A 9 24.22 -13.02 -21.42
C PRO A 9 23.91 -12.84 -19.93
N SER A 10 22.62 -12.92 -19.60
CA SER A 10 22.08 -13.66 -18.44
C SER A 10 22.71 -13.46 -17.05
N GLN A 11 23.00 -12.23 -16.62
CA GLN A 11 23.40 -11.92 -15.24
C GLN A 11 22.53 -10.81 -14.62
N ARG A 12 21.21 -11.01 -14.56
CA ARG A 12 20.27 -9.98 -14.05
C ARG A 12 19.63 -10.27 -12.69
N LEU A 13 20.20 -11.17 -11.88
CA LEU A 13 19.69 -11.41 -10.52
C LEU A 13 20.78 -11.58 -9.44
N ARG A 14 22.07 -11.49 -9.79
CA ARG A 14 23.18 -11.67 -8.83
C ARG A 14 23.80 -10.38 -8.29
N LEU A 15 23.38 -9.22 -8.76
CA LEU A 15 23.96 -7.93 -8.37
C LEU A 15 23.17 -7.16 -7.29
N PHE A 16 22.00 -7.62 -6.87
CA PHE A 16 21.23 -6.92 -5.83
C PHE A 16 21.66 -7.24 -4.40
N ILE A 17 22.38 -8.34 -4.16
CA ILE A 17 22.74 -8.77 -2.79
C ILE A 17 24.03 -8.08 -2.28
N PHE A 18 24.88 -7.56 -3.17
CA PHE A 18 26.20 -7.03 -2.76
C PHE A 18 26.25 -5.54 -2.41
N ALA A 19 25.17 -4.77 -2.64
CA ALA A 19 25.14 -3.34 -2.38
C ALA A 19 24.68 -2.95 -0.95
N TRP A 20 24.28 -3.91 -0.10
CA TRP A 20 23.73 -3.58 1.21
C TRP A 20 24.31 -4.32 2.44
N PRO A 21 25.64 -4.28 2.68
CA PRO A 21 26.21 -4.79 3.93
C PRO A 21 25.77 -3.98 5.18
N HIS A 22 25.36 -2.73 4.98
CA HIS A 22 24.91 -1.83 6.04
C HIS A 22 23.48 -2.13 6.56
N TYR A 23 22.59 -2.69 5.73
CA TYR A 23 21.16 -2.84 6.07
C TYR A 23 20.87 -3.96 7.06
N LEU A 24 21.72 -4.98 7.09
CA LEU A 24 21.46 -6.18 7.90
C LEU A 24 21.76 -6.00 9.39
N LYS A 25 22.10 -4.78 9.85
CA LYS A 25 22.54 -4.52 11.23
C LYS A 25 21.52 -3.89 12.18
N ARG A 26 20.33 -3.50 11.72
CA ARG A 26 19.27 -3.02 12.62
C ARG A 26 18.13 -4.04 12.68
N ASP A 27 18.01 -4.66 13.84
CA ASP A 27 17.11 -5.76 14.16
C ASP A 27 15.64 -5.40 13.90
N ALA A 28 15.16 -5.58 12.67
CA ALA A 28 13.74 -5.51 12.32
C ALA A 28 12.89 -6.53 13.11
N THR A 29 13.54 -7.51 13.74
CA THR A 29 12.95 -8.53 14.62
C THR A 29 12.56 -8.03 16.01
N ALA A 30 13.01 -6.86 16.46
CA ALA A 30 12.71 -6.37 17.83
C ALA A 30 11.32 -5.72 17.98
N VAL A 31 10.66 -5.33 16.88
CA VAL A 31 9.37 -4.61 16.93
C VAL A 31 8.18 -5.54 17.24
N CYS A 32 8.30 -6.85 17.01
CA CYS A 32 7.19 -7.79 17.19
C CYS A 32 7.21 -8.49 18.58
N ALA A 33 7.48 -7.73 19.67
CA ALA A 33 7.58 -8.24 21.04
C ALA A 33 6.24 -8.70 21.69
N ARG A 34 5.17 -8.90 20.91
CA ARG A 34 3.91 -9.53 21.37
C ARG A 34 3.44 -10.61 20.41
N ASN A 35 3.83 -11.84 20.74
CA ASN A 35 3.26 -13.17 20.47
C ASN A 35 2.53 -13.53 19.14
N GLU A 36 2.59 -12.74 18.07
CA GLU A 36 2.17 -13.17 16.72
C GLU A 36 2.86 -12.31 15.64
N PRO A 37 3.58 -12.90 14.66
CA PRO A 37 4.19 -12.15 13.58
C PRO A 37 3.10 -11.62 12.64
N ARG A 38 2.66 -10.38 12.87
CA ARG A 38 1.74 -9.68 11.97
C ARG A 38 2.53 -9.06 10.82
N ILE A 39 2.08 -9.27 9.59
CA ILE A 39 2.63 -8.63 8.37
C ILE A 39 2.75 -7.10 8.55
N SER A 40 1.85 -6.49 9.34
CA SER A 40 1.90 -5.06 9.65
C SER A 40 3.17 -4.62 10.37
N CYS A 41 3.74 -5.39 11.32
CA CYS A 41 4.97 -4.97 12.02
C CYS A 41 6.18 -4.96 11.08
N VAL A 42 6.24 -5.94 10.15
CA VAL A 42 7.30 -6.03 9.15
C VAL A 42 7.25 -4.84 8.20
N ILE A 43 6.06 -4.49 7.69
CA ILE A 43 5.90 -3.33 6.80
C ILE A 43 6.31 -2.05 7.51
N VAL A 44 5.91 -1.86 8.77
CA VAL A 44 6.27 -0.65 9.54
C VAL A 44 7.78 -0.56 9.76
N ALA A 45 8.45 -1.66 10.09
CA ALA A 45 9.91 -1.69 10.26
C ALA A 45 10.64 -1.32 8.96
N VAL A 46 10.23 -1.89 7.83
CA VAL A 46 10.82 -1.57 6.53
C VAL A 46 10.57 -0.12 6.13
N VAL A 47 9.38 0.41 6.39
CA VAL A 47 9.09 1.82 6.12
C VAL A 47 9.95 2.73 7.00
N SER A 48 10.18 2.37 8.28
CA SER A 48 11.05 3.17 9.16
C SER A 48 12.50 3.21 8.71
N THR A 49 13.06 2.09 8.24
CA THR A 49 14.46 2.07 7.75
C THR A 49 14.62 2.91 6.49
N VAL A 50 13.65 2.84 5.57
CA VAL A 50 13.66 3.66 4.34
C VAL A 50 13.55 5.14 4.66
N LEU A 51 12.72 5.53 5.65
CA LEU A 51 12.60 6.93 6.06
C LEU A 51 13.88 7.47 6.71
N GLU A 52 14.62 6.64 7.45
CA GLU A 52 15.95 6.99 7.98
C GLU A 52 16.95 7.23 6.84
N ASP A 53 16.99 6.35 5.83
CA ASP A 53 17.85 6.52 4.65
C ASP A 53 17.51 7.79 3.84
N MET A 54 16.22 8.09 3.69
CA MET A 54 15.76 9.31 3.01
C MET A 54 16.19 10.57 3.75
N ALA A 55 16.13 10.56 5.09
CA ALA A 55 16.60 11.67 5.91
C ALA A 55 18.13 11.88 5.79
N GLU A 56 18.91 10.80 5.70
CA GLU A 56 20.37 10.86 5.54
C GLU A 56 20.79 11.32 4.13
N SER A 57 20.02 10.95 3.10
CA SER A 57 20.25 11.39 1.70
C SER A 57 19.71 12.80 1.41
N GLY A 58 18.97 13.41 2.33
CA GLY A 58 18.36 14.73 2.17
C GLY A 58 17.14 14.74 1.24
N GLU A 59 16.52 13.57 1.01
CA GLU A 59 15.31 13.42 0.20
C GLU A 59 14.05 13.71 1.04
N GLU A 60 13.12 14.48 0.49
CA GLU A 60 11.85 14.76 1.17
C GLU A 60 10.93 13.52 1.13
N ALA A 61 10.50 13.06 2.31
CA ALA A 61 9.56 11.95 2.43
C ALA A 61 8.18 12.29 1.82
N PRO A 62 7.53 11.35 1.12
CA PRO A 62 6.21 11.59 0.55
C PRO A 62 5.16 11.78 1.64
N THR A 63 4.21 12.68 1.40
CA THR A 63 3.11 12.91 2.35
C THR A 63 2.26 11.63 2.49
N PRO A 64 1.99 11.16 3.73
CA PRO A 64 1.18 9.97 3.94
C PRO A 64 -0.22 10.12 3.32
N LEU A 65 -0.67 9.14 2.54
CA LEU A 65 -2.06 9.14 2.03
C LEU A 65 -3.09 8.94 3.16
N ALA A 66 -2.66 8.34 4.26
CA ALA A 66 -3.47 8.07 5.44
C ALA A 66 -3.71 9.32 6.31
N SER A 67 -2.93 10.40 6.13
CA SER A 67 -3.18 11.66 6.86
C SER A 67 -4.35 12.45 6.29
N ARG A 68 -4.89 12.03 5.13
CA ARG A 68 -6.07 12.65 4.54
C ARG A 68 -7.31 12.31 5.36
N THR A 69 -8.00 13.33 5.84
CA THR A 69 -9.31 13.18 6.47
C THR A 69 -10.37 13.01 5.37
N TYR A 70 -11.05 11.86 5.37
CA TYR A 70 -12.16 11.60 4.46
C TYR A 70 -13.48 11.88 5.17
N SER A 71 -14.37 12.64 4.53
CA SER A 71 -15.62 13.12 5.13
C SER A 71 -16.69 12.03 5.34
N GLY A 72 -16.43 10.80 4.88
CA GLY A 72 -17.40 9.70 4.90
C GLY A 72 -18.60 9.89 3.97
N LYS A 73 -18.66 11.00 3.22
CA LYS A 73 -19.74 11.28 2.25
C LYS A 73 -19.32 10.77 0.88
N PHE A 74 -20.09 9.82 0.35
CA PHE A 74 -19.84 9.24 -0.97
C PHE A 74 -21.03 9.52 -1.90
N ALA A 75 -20.88 10.53 -2.76
CA ALA A 75 -21.92 10.92 -3.72
C ALA A 75 -21.71 10.16 -5.04
N LEU A 76 -22.57 9.19 -5.30
CA LEU A 76 -22.56 8.39 -6.52
C LEU A 76 -23.56 8.93 -7.55
N ARG A 77 -23.17 8.85 -8.83
CA ARG A 77 -24.10 8.99 -9.96
C ARG A 77 -24.37 7.60 -10.50
N ILE A 78 -25.62 7.15 -10.37
CA ILE A 78 -26.06 5.85 -10.87
C ILE A 78 -27.26 6.03 -11.81
N PRO A 79 -27.41 5.16 -12.83
CA PRO A 79 -28.61 5.14 -13.67
C PRO A 79 -29.87 4.92 -12.83
N PRO A 80 -31.02 5.48 -13.24
CA PRO A 80 -32.27 5.39 -12.47
C PRO A 80 -32.74 3.94 -12.28
N GLU A 81 -32.52 3.06 -13.25
CA GLU A 81 -32.87 1.64 -13.14
C GLU A 81 -32.11 0.95 -12.00
N LYS A 82 -30.80 1.22 -11.88
CA LYS A 82 -29.98 0.67 -10.80
C LYS A 82 -30.33 1.26 -9.44
N HIS A 83 -30.67 2.54 -9.38
CA HIS A 83 -31.19 3.14 -8.15
C HIS A 83 -32.50 2.46 -7.72
N ARG A 84 -33.40 2.16 -8.67
CA ARG A 84 -34.67 1.48 -8.39
C ARG A 84 -34.46 0.06 -7.85
N GLU A 85 -33.61 -0.73 -8.50
CA GLU A 85 -33.26 -2.08 -8.04
C GLU A 85 -32.74 -2.06 -6.60
N LEU A 86 -31.77 -1.19 -6.30
CA LEU A 86 -31.18 -1.09 -4.96
C LEU A 86 -32.17 -0.59 -3.91
N ALA A 87 -33.08 0.33 -4.28
CA ALA A 87 -34.10 0.83 -3.36
C ALA A 87 -35.12 -0.25 -2.99
N ILE A 88 -35.50 -1.11 -3.94
CA ILE A 88 -36.39 -2.26 -3.68
C ILE A 88 -35.69 -3.24 -2.74
N GLU A 89 -34.45 -3.61 -3.03
CA GLU A 89 -33.69 -4.55 -2.21
C GLU A 89 -33.48 -4.02 -0.76
N ALA A 90 -33.18 -2.73 -0.61
CA ALA A 90 -33.03 -2.11 0.70
C ALA A 90 -34.34 -2.16 1.49
N ALA A 91 -35.48 -1.94 0.83
CA ALA A 91 -36.79 -2.03 1.44
C ALA A 91 -37.14 -3.47 1.87
N GLU A 92 -36.81 -4.47 1.05
CA GLU A 92 -37.00 -5.89 1.38
C GLU A 92 -36.19 -6.29 2.62
N GLN A 93 -34.96 -5.83 2.72
CA GLN A 93 -34.06 -6.11 3.84
C GLN A 93 -34.28 -5.19 5.05
N HIS A 94 -35.19 -4.22 4.95
CA HIS A 94 -35.48 -3.23 6.00
C HIS A 94 -34.23 -2.45 6.46
N VAL A 95 -33.31 -2.17 5.53
CA VAL A 95 -32.08 -1.42 5.77
C VAL A 95 -32.09 -0.12 4.97
N SER A 96 -31.27 0.84 5.40
CA SER A 96 -31.07 2.04 4.59
C SER A 96 -30.28 1.73 3.32
N LEU A 97 -30.52 2.49 2.25
CA LEU A 97 -29.77 2.36 1.00
C LEU A 97 -28.25 2.48 1.22
N ASN A 98 -27.82 3.42 2.07
CA ASN A 98 -26.41 3.60 2.41
C ASN A 98 -25.84 2.37 3.14
N GLN A 99 -26.61 1.75 4.02
CA GLN A 99 -26.19 0.54 4.72
C GLN A 99 -26.09 -0.67 3.78
N LEU A 100 -27.02 -0.81 2.83
CA LEU A 100 -26.96 -1.83 1.78
C LEU A 100 -25.72 -1.65 0.90
N VAL A 101 -25.38 -0.40 0.55
CA VAL A 101 -24.17 -0.12 -0.24
C VAL A 101 -22.91 -0.45 0.55
N VAL A 102 -22.83 -0.05 1.83
CA VAL A 102 -21.67 -0.33 2.68
C VAL A 102 -21.47 -1.83 2.91
N SER A 103 -22.53 -2.62 3.07
CA SER A 103 -22.40 -4.07 3.28
C SER A 103 -21.90 -4.84 2.05
N ARG A 104 -21.97 -4.23 0.86
CA ARG A 104 -21.52 -4.84 -0.41
C ARG A 104 -20.11 -4.44 -0.83
N LEU A 105 -19.51 -3.44 -0.20
CA LEU A 105 -18.14 -2.98 -0.46
C LEU A 105 -17.12 -3.82 0.31
#